data_AF-A0A7K1ZNA8-F1
#
_entry.id   AF-A0A7K1ZNA8-F1
#
_cell.length_a   1.000
_cell.length_b   1.000
_cell.length_c   1.000
_cell.angle_alpha   90.00
_cell.angle_beta   90.00
_cell.angle_gamma   90.00
#
_symmetry.space_group_name_H-M   'P 1'
#
loop_
_entity.id
_entity.type
_entity.pdbx_description
1 polymer ?
#
loop_
_entity_poly.entity_id
_entity_poly.type
_entity_poly.pdbx_seq_one_letter_code
_entity_poly.pdbx_strand_id
1 'polypeptide(L)'
;AMKISRGEERIFVWCFLLAMMEIEGWAEIQTRHIFIDDPVSSLDDHNIFVTASTLYDLIEKHFNERKIIIATHHYGLFSILSNWLKKGEMSSKFKNNLKSRILSRKHGEFSLESIRGDVFLYHLRVLQILKQAQKDGEVHPYHLALLRQVLENVSSFLGDGRISKVLKSIGFENAEEITRIVHTLTHKNVYYYEPNILVPDNLALFDEILEKLNTHYEFVIRVSKS
;
A
#
# COMPACT_ATOMS: atom_id res chain seq x y z
N ALA A 1 2.57 -15.48 -32.98
CA ALA A 1 3.03 -15.72 -31.59
C ALA A 1 2.47 -14.61 -30.72
N MET A 2 1.69 -14.95 -29.69
CA MET A 2 1.18 -13.97 -28.73
C MET A 2 2.34 -13.57 -27.81
N LYS A 3 2.76 -12.30 -27.86
CA LYS A 3 3.93 -11.81 -27.11
C LYS A 3 3.44 -11.21 -25.80
N ILE A 4 3.69 -11.94 -24.71
CA ILE A 4 3.32 -11.53 -23.35
C ILE A 4 4.40 -10.57 -22.83
N SER A 5 4.00 -9.48 -22.17
CA SER A 5 4.91 -8.53 -21.53
C SER A 5 5.55 -9.11 -20.26
N ARG A 6 6.67 -8.52 -19.81
CA ARG A 6 7.32 -8.91 -18.55
C ARG A 6 6.43 -8.73 -17.32
N GLY A 7 5.54 -7.73 -17.34
CA GLY A 7 4.58 -7.50 -16.26
C GLY A 7 3.52 -8.59 -16.23
N GLU A 8 2.93 -8.93 -17.38
CA GLU A 8 1.94 -9.99 -17.51
C GLU A 8 2.51 -11.39 -17.16
N GLU A 9 3.75 -11.69 -17.56
CA GLU A 9 4.45 -12.92 -17.18
C GLU A 9 4.52 -13.08 -15.65
N ARG A 10 4.74 -11.98 -14.93
CA ARG A 10 4.85 -11.98 -13.47
C ARG A 10 3.52 -12.06 -12.77
N ILE A 11 2.52 -11.30 -13.24
CA ILE A 11 1.15 -11.45 -12.73
C ILE A 11 0.70 -12.90 -12.91
N PHE A 12 1.00 -13.51 -14.05
CA PHE A 12 0.70 -14.91 -14.29
C PHE A 12 1.40 -15.85 -13.30
N VAL A 13 2.72 -15.70 -13.09
CA VAL A 13 3.46 -16.50 -12.10
C VAL A 13 2.93 -16.28 -10.68
N TRP A 14 2.57 -15.05 -10.33
CA TRP A 14 1.99 -14.70 -9.04
C TRP A 14 0.61 -15.34 -8.83
N CYS A 15 -0.29 -15.22 -9.80
CA CYS A 15 -1.58 -15.89 -9.77
C CYS A 15 -1.45 -17.41 -9.72
N PHE A 16 -0.48 -17.98 -10.45
CA PHE A 16 -0.20 -19.42 -10.42
C PHE A 16 0.30 -19.87 -9.05
N LEU A 17 1.20 -19.11 -8.41
CA LEU A 17 1.65 -19.39 -7.05
C LEU A 17 0.48 -19.37 -6.06
N LEU A 18 -0.37 -18.34 -6.12
CA LEU A 18 -1.56 -18.24 -5.26
C LEU A 18 -2.48 -19.45 -5.45
N ALA A 19 -2.77 -19.81 -6.70
CA ALA A 19 -3.58 -20.99 -7.01
C ALA A 19 -2.95 -22.28 -6.45
N MET A 20 -1.61 -22.42 -6.54
CA MET A 20 -0.91 -23.57 -5.96
C MET A 20 -0.99 -23.63 -4.44
N MET A 21 -1.12 -22.49 -3.77
CA MET A 21 -1.33 -22.44 -2.33
C MET A 21 -2.75 -22.83 -1.91
N GLU A 22 -3.74 -22.73 -2.81
CA GLU A 22 -5.12 -23.14 -2.54
C GLU A 22 -5.36 -24.63 -2.70
N ILE A 23 -4.56 -25.32 -3.52
CA ILE A 23 -4.67 -26.77 -3.69
C ILE A 23 -4.03 -27.45 -2.47
N GLU A 24 -4.84 -27.74 -1.46
CA GLU A 24 -4.48 -28.64 -0.37
C GLU A 24 -4.03 -30.00 -0.95
N GLY A 25 -2.76 -30.35 -0.78
CA GLY A 25 -2.25 -31.68 -1.14
C GLY A 25 -1.05 -31.74 -2.09
N TRP A 26 -0.51 -30.62 -2.59
CA TRP A 26 0.74 -30.67 -3.40
C TRP A 26 2.00 -30.98 -2.57
N ALA A 27 1.96 -30.71 -1.28
CA ALA A 27 2.96 -31.17 -0.34
C ALA A 27 2.25 -32.07 0.68
N GLU A 28 2.64 -33.33 0.79
CA GLU A 28 2.18 -34.26 1.83
C GLU A 28 2.42 -33.73 3.26
N ILE A 29 3.19 -32.64 3.39
CA ILE A 29 3.46 -31.90 4.60
C ILE A 29 2.82 -30.52 4.46
N GLN A 30 1.81 -30.24 5.27
CA GLN A 30 1.24 -28.90 5.40
C GLN A 30 2.36 -27.95 5.86
N THR A 31 2.93 -27.19 4.93
CA THR A 31 4.12 -26.37 5.20
C THR A 31 3.75 -25.29 6.20
N ARG A 32 4.29 -25.42 7.42
CA ARG A 32 4.08 -24.51 8.56
C ARG A 32 4.55 -23.07 8.27
N HIS A 33 5.32 -22.88 7.19
CA HIS A 33 5.92 -21.63 6.77
C HIS A 33 5.70 -21.37 5.29
N ILE A 34 5.44 -20.12 4.93
CA ILE A 34 5.40 -19.60 3.57
C ILE A 34 6.50 -18.55 3.47
N PHE A 35 7.43 -18.70 2.53
CA PHE A 35 8.47 -17.72 2.27
C PHE A 35 8.29 -17.14 0.87
N ILE A 36 8.21 -15.82 0.79
CA ILE A 36 8.02 -15.07 -0.45
C ILE A 36 9.21 -14.13 -0.59
N ASP A 37 10.05 -14.39 -1.59
CA ASP A 37 11.21 -13.56 -1.91
C ASP A 37 10.87 -12.61 -3.05
N ASP A 38 10.89 -11.33 -2.74
CA ASP A 38 10.78 -10.22 -3.65
C ASP A 38 9.65 -10.35 -4.69
N PRO A 39 8.38 -10.30 -4.24
CA PRO A 39 7.22 -10.60 -5.07
C PRO A 39 6.94 -9.52 -6.13
N VAL A 40 7.73 -8.45 -6.13
CA VAL A 40 7.71 -7.40 -7.15
C VAL A 40 9.15 -7.15 -7.59
N SER A 41 9.36 -6.84 -8.86
CA SER A 41 10.63 -6.23 -9.31
C SER A 41 10.30 -5.07 -10.24
N SER A 42 11.05 -3.96 -10.17
CA SER A 42 11.08 -2.84 -11.16
C SER A 42 9.78 -2.63 -11.98
N LEU A 43 8.62 -2.66 -11.33
CA LEU A 43 7.29 -2.61 -11.91
C LEU A 43 6.75 -1.18 -11.81
N ASP A 44 5.74 -0.87 -12.63
CA ASP A 44 4.91 0.31 -12.46
C ASP A 44 4.21 0.32 -11.08
N ASP A 45 3.85 1.51 -10.61
CA ASP A 45 3.31 1.72 -9.27
C ASP A 45 1.96 0.99 -9.04
N HIS A 46 1.23 0.67 -10.12
CA HIS A 46 -0.04 -0.08 -10.06
C HIS A 46 0.16 -1.53 -9.64
N ASN A 47 1.12 -2.23 -10.27
CA ASN A 47 1.37 -3.64 -9.97
C ASN A 47 1.86 -3.85 -8.54
N ILE A 48 2.60 -2.90 -7.96
CA ILE A 48 3.02 -2.94 -6.55
C ILE A 48 1.81 -2.96 -5.61
N PHE A 49 0.78 -2.17 -5.93
CA PHE A 49 -0.45 -2.13 -5.13
C PHE A 49 -1.23 -3.45 -5.22
N VAL A 50 -1.41 -3.98 -6.44
CA VAL A 50 -2.12 -5.26 -6.67
C VAL A 50 -1.40 -6.41 -5.95
N THR A 51 -0.07 -6.48 -6.03
CA THR A 51 0.72 -7.47 -5.29
C THR A 51 0.59 -7.28 -3.78
N ALA A 52 0.62 -6.04 -3.28
CA ALA A 52 0.39 -5.78 -1.85
C ALA A 52 -0.99 -6.25 -1.38
N SER A 53 -2.04 -6.00 -2.18
CA SER A 53 -3.43 -6.38 -1.86
C SER A 53 -3.57 -7.90 -1.78
N THR A 54 -3.12 -8.60 -2.81
CA THR A 54 -3.17 -10.06 -2.85
C THR A 54 -2.30 -10.72 -1.76
N LEU A 55 -1.17 -10.12 -1.39
CA LEU A 55 -0.37 -10.55 -0.23
C LEU A 55 -1.11 -10.32 1.10
N TYR A 56 -1.83 -9.21 1.22
CA TYR A 56 -2.64 -8.94 2.41
C TYR A 56 -3.73 -10.00 2.58
N ASP A 57 -4.45 -10.34 1.50
CA ASP A 57 -5.48 -11.38 1.51
C ASP A 57 -4.91 -12.74 1.89
N LEU A 58 -3.73 -13.09 1.35
CA LEU A 58 -3.01 -14.32 1.70
C LEU A 58 -2.66 -14.36 3.20
N ILE A 59 -2.18 -13.23 3.74
CA ILE A 59 -1.84 -13.10 5.16
C ILE A 59 -3.09 -13.26 6.03
N GLU A 60 -4.20 -12.66 5.63
CA GLU A 60 -5.47 -12.78 6.35
C GLU A 60 -6.00 -14.21 6.32
N LYS A 61 -6.00 -14.86 5.15
CA LYS A 61 -6.49 -16.22 4.94
C LYS A 61 -5.76 -17.25 5.80
N HIS A 62 -4.43 -17.13 5.90
CA HIS A 62 -3.61 -18.09 6.66
C HIS A 62 -3.18 -17.58 8.04
N PHE A 63 -3.82 -16.52 8.54
CA PHE A 63 -3.52 -15.98 9.85
C PHE A 63 -3.77 -17.03 10.94
N ASN A 64 -2.80 -17.21 11.85
CA ASN A 64 -2.74 -18.26 12.89
C ASN A 64 -2.49 -19.70 12.41
N GLU A 65 -2.60 -20.00 11.12
CA GLU A 65 -2.34 -21.33 10.56
C GLU A 65 -0.89 -21.51 10.11
N ARG A 66 -0.36 -20.48 9.43
CA ARG A 66 0.97 -20.52 8.82
C ARG A 66 1.78 -19.28 9.14
N LYS A 67 3.09 -19.45 9.27
CA LYS A 67 4.02 -18.33 9.42
C LYS A 67 4.44 -17.84 8.03
N ILE A 68 4.01 -16.64 7.66
CA ILE A 68 4.37 -15.99 6.40
C ILE A 68 5.57 -15.07 6.61
N ILE A 69 6.57 -15.20 5.76
CA ILE A 69 7.79 -14.39 5.74
C ILE A 69 7.91 -13.80 4.34
N ILE A 70 7.96 -12.48 4.26
CA ILE A 70 8.10 -11.74 3.01
C ILE A 70 9.42 -10.97 3.08
N ALA A 71 10.30 -11.22 2.12
CA ALA A 71 11.49 -10.42 1.87
C ALA A 71 11.26 -9.59 0.60
N THR A 72 11.75 -8.35 0.54
CA THR A 72 11.69 -7.55 -0.68
C THR A 72 12.75 -6.45 -0.64
N HIS A 73 13.31 -6.12 -1.81
CA HIS A 73 14.11 -4.91 -1.98
C HIS A 73 13.23 -3.68 -2.27
N HIS A 74 11.94 -3.90 -2.56
CA HIS A 74 11.03 -2.86 -2.98
C HIS A 74 10.40 -2.15 -1.77
N TYR A 75 10.95 -0.97 -1.47
CA TYR A 75 10.52 -0.16 -0.33
C TYR A 75 9.03 0.23 -0.33
N GLY A 76 8.43 0.44 -1.51
CA GLY A 76 7.01 0.78 -1.64
C GLY A 76 6.08 -0.34 -1.15
N LEU A 77 6.20 -1.54 -1.74
CA LEU A 77 5.56 -2.76 -1.27
C LEU A 77 5.70 -2.95 0.24
N PHE A 78 6.93 -2.87 0.76
CA PHE A 78 7.20 -3.00 2.18
C PHE A 78 6.38 -2.00 3.02
N SER A 79 6.33 -0.74 2.58
CA SER A 79 5.65 0.35 3.28
C SER A 79 4.12 0.18 3.27
N ILE A 80 3.55 -0.19 2.11
CA ILE A 80 2.12 -0.46 1.95
C ILE A 80 1.70 -1.56 2.93
N LEU A 81 2.34 -2.74 2.83
CA LEU A 81 2.04 -3.90 3.66
C LEU A 81 2.24 -3.60 5.15
N SER A 82 3.35 -2.97 5.52
CA SER A 82 3.61 -2.64 6.92
C SER A 82 2.56 -1.67 7.47
N ASN A 83 2.04 -0.74 6.68
CA ASN A 83 1.00 0.18 7.15
C ASN A 83 -0.35 -0.54 7.29
N TRP A 84 -0.79 -1.29 6.27
CA TRP A 84 -2.05 -2.03 6.31
C TRP A 84 -2.10 -3.05 7.47
N LEU A 85 -0.98 -3.68 7.80
CA LEU A 85 -0.91 -4.64 8.91
C LEU A 85 -0.74 -4.00 10.29
N LYS A 86 -0.32 -2.73 10.38
CA LYS A 86 -0.07 -2.03 11.67
C LYS A 86 -1.12 -1.00 12.04
N LYS A 87 -1.86 -0.46 11.08
CA LYS A 87 -2.77 0.67 11.23
C LYS A 87 -4.17 0.30 10.69
N GLY A 88 -5.21 1.02 11.14
CA GLY A 88 -6.59 0.78 10.74
C GLY A 88 -7.35 -0.22 11.62
N GLU A 89 -8.60 -0.53 11.25
CA GLU A 89 -9.55 -1.34 12.03
C GLU A 89 -9.03 -2.77 12.31
N MET A 90 -8.26 -3.33 11.38
CA MET A 90 -7.68 -4.68 11.49
C MET A 90 -6.31 -4.71 12.19
N SER A 91 -5.77 -3.56 12.62
CA SER A 91 -4.47 -3.50 13.27
C SER A 91 -4.39 -4.35 14.54
N SER A 92 -5.46 -4.40 15.33
CA SER A 92 -5.54 -5.20 16.56
C SER A 92 -5.34 -6.69 16.31
N LYS A 93 -5.80 -7.19 15.15
CA LYS A 93 -5.67 -8.59 14.73
C LYS A 93 -4.20 -8.98 14.51
N PHE A 94 -3.44 -8.17 13.78
CA PHE A 94 -2.08 -8.53 13.35
C PHE A 94 -0.95 -8.01 14.24
N LYS A 95 -1.15 -6.90 14.96
CA LYS A 95 -0.08 -6.13 15.62
C LYS A 95 0.81 -6.95 16.56
N ASN A 96 0.26 -7.93 17.27
CA ASN A 96 1.01 -8.74 18.22
C ASN A 96 1.87 -9.83 17.54
N ASN A 97 1.51 -10.24 16.33
CA ASN A 97 2.19 -11.31 15.58
C ASN A 97 3.04 -10.78 14.42
N LEU A 98 2.96 -9.48 14.12
CA LEU A 98 3.70 -8.84 13.04
C LEU A 98 5.12 -8.44 13.48
N LYS A 99 6.12 -8.85 12.69
CA LYS A 99 7.51 -8.37 12.82
C LYS A 99 7.97 -7.75 11.51
N SER A 100 8.11 -6.43 11.48
CA SER A 100 8.74 -5.72 10.36
C SER A 100 10.19 -5.37 10.70
N ARG A 101 11.10 -5.65 9.77
CA ARG A 101 12.55 -5.42 9.91
C ARG A 101 13.13 -4.84 8.63
N ILE A 102 14.18 -4.04 8.75
CA ILE A 102 15.02 -3.63 7.62
C ILE A 102 16.37 -4.34 7.78
N LEU A 103 16.85 -4.93 6.70
CA LEU A 103 18.23 -5.40 6.64
C LEU A 103 19.14 -4.20 6.40
N SER A 104 20.01 -3.90 7.35
CA SER A 104 20.99 -2.82 7.24
C SER A 104 22.40 -3.39 7.37
N ARG A 105 23.39 -2.69 6.80
CA ARG A 105 24.81 -3.00 6.99
C ARG A 105 25.46 -1.87 7.78
N LYS A 106 25.88 -2.16 9.01
CA LYS A 106 26.58 -1.20 9.89
C LYS A 106 27.94 -1.79 10.27
N HIS A 107 29.00 -1.00 10.14
CA HIS A 107 30.37 -1.41 10.45
C HIS A 107 30.83 -2.72 9.78
N GLY A 108 30.30 -3.03 8.59
CA GLY A 108 30.66 -4.24 7.84
C GLY A 108 29.78 -5.46 8.12
N GLU A 109 28.99 -5.45 9.20
CA GLU A 109 28.08 -6.53 9.60
C GLU A 109 26.63 -6.24 9.17
N PHE A 110 25.88 -7.30 8.86
CA PHE A 110 24.46 -7.22 8.54
C PHE A 110 23.61 -7.39 9.79
N SER A 111 22.63 -6.51 10.00
CA SER A 111 21.69 -6.57 11.11
C SER A 111 20.25 -6.36 10.63
N LEU A 112 19.30 -7.07 11.27
CA LEU A 112 17.87 -6.85 11.08
C LEU A 112 17.35 -5.88 12.14
N GLU A 113 17.11 -4.64 11.73
CA GLU A 113 16.70 -3.58 12.64
C GLU A 113 15.19 -3.47 12.74
N SER A 114 14.67 -3.25 13.95
CA SER A 114 13.25 -2.96 14.13
C SER A 114 12.96 -1.54 13.69
N ILE A 115 11.90 -1.39 12.89
CA ILE A 115 11.42 -0.07 12.48
C ILE A 115 10.65 0.52 13.65
N ARG A 116 11.32 1.31 14.48
CA ARG A 116 10.71 2.12 15.53
C ARG A 116 10.78 3.58 15.09
N GLY A 117 9.66 4.13 14.63
CA GLY A 117 9.50 5.57 14.48
C GLY A 117 10.26 6.26 13.33
N ASP A 118 11.17 5.60 12.63
CA ASP A 118 11.90 6.25 11.53
C ASP A 118 10.99 6.58 10.36
N VAL A 119 11.02 7.85 9.96
CA VAL A 119 10.16 8.46 8.94
C VAL A 119 10.52 7.89 7.58
N PHE A 120 9.68 6.96 7.11
CA PHE A 120 9.78 6.37 5.78
C PHE A 120 9.44 7.42 4.72
N LEU A 121 10.40 7.84 3.89
CA LEU A 121 10.23 8.80 2.77
C LEU A 121 9.32 8.28 1.63
N TYR A 122 8.72 7.10 1.80
CA TYR A 122 7.73 6.53 0.88
C TYR A 122 6.55 7.47 0.65
N HIS A 123 6.14 8.24 1.66
CA HIS A 123 5.04 9.20 1.51
C HIS A 123 5.29 10.23 0.39
N LEU A 124 6.55 10.62 0.14
CA LEU A 124 6.90 11.49 -0.99
C LEU A 124 6.75 10.78 -2.33
N ARG A 125 7.11 9.49 -2.41
CA ARG A 125 6.88 8.67 -3.60
C ARG A 125 5.39 8.49 -3.87
N VAL A 126 4.59 8.23 -2.84
CA VAL A 126 3.13 8.17 -2.97
C VAL A 126 2.60 9.49 -3.52
N LEU A 127 3.02 10.62 -2.95
CA LEU A 127 2.63 11.94 -3.46
C LEU A 127 3.03 12.16 -4.93
N GLN A 128 4.16 11.62 -5.40
CA GLN A 128 4.53 11.65 -6.84
C GLN A 128 3.54 10.86 -7.69
N ILE A 129 3.21 9.64 -7.28
CA ILE A 129 2.26 8.76 -7.99
C ILE A 129 0.91 9.46 -8.10
N LEU A 130 0.41 10.00 -6.99
CA LEU A 130 -0.87 10.71 -6.94
C LEU A 130 -0.87 11.94 -7.85
N LYS A 131 0.21 12.74 -7.83
CA LYS A 131 0.35 13.92 -8.71
C LYS A 131 0.43 13.54 -10.19
N GLN A 132 1.13 12.46 -10.51
CA GLN A 132 1.26 12.00 -11.89
C GLN A 132 -0.09 11.49 -12.41
N ALA A 133 -0.80 10.70 -11.62
CA ALA A 133 -2.15 10.23 -11.94
C ALA A 133 -3.14 11.40 -12.14
N GLN A 134 -3.11 12.41 -11.27
CA GLN A 134 -3.91 13.63 -11.43
C GLN A 134 -3.56 14.36 -12.73
N LYS A 135 -2.26 14.54 -13.01
CA LYS A 135 -1.79 15.26 -14.20
C LYS A 135 -2.19 14.55 -15.50
N ASP A 136 -2.09 13.23 -15.54
CA ASP A 136 -2.38 12.43 -16.73
C ASP A 136 -3.89 12.16 -16.89
N GLY A 137 -4.70 12.50 -15.88
CA GLY A 137 -6.14 12.19 -15.85
C GLY A 137 -6.43 10.70 -15.64
N GLU A 138 -5.42 9.91 -15.26
CA GLU A 138 -5.47 8.46 -15.07
C GLU A 138 -5.60 8.11 -13.58
N VAL A 139 -6.60 8.68 -12.91
CA VAL A 139 -6.87 8.36 -11.50
C VAL A 139 -7.72 7.09 -11.42
N HIS A 140 -7.26 6.15 -10.61
CA HIS A 140 -7.78 4.80 -10.50
C HIS A 140 -8.20 4.56 -9.05
N PRO A 141 -9.11 3.60 -8.79
CA PRO A 141 -9.54 3.22 -7.44
C PRO A 141 -8.42 3.08 -6.39
N TYR A 142 -7.26 2.53 -6.77
CA TYR A 142 -6.13 2.36 -5.87
C TYR A 142 -5.43 3.68 -5.48
N HIS A 143 -5.52 4.72 -6.30
CA HIS A 143 -4.98 6.04 -5.98
C HIS A 143 -5.69 6.65 -4.76
N LEU A 144 -6.97 6.35 -4.52
CA LEU A 144 -7.65 6.75 -3.29
C LEU A 144 -7.07 6.09 -2.03
N ALA A 145 -6.65 4.82 -2.14
CA ALA A 145 -5.99 4.11 -1.02
C ALA A 145 -4.62 4.71 -0.71
N LEU A 146 -3.88 5.09 -1.75
CA LEU A 146 -2.63 5.82 -1.63
C LEU A 146 -2.83 7.21 -1.02
N LEU A 147 -3.84 7.96 -1.44
CA LEU A 147 -4.19 9.27 -0.87
C LEU A 147 -4.55 9.17 0.61
N ARG A 148 -5.38 8.19 0.98
CA ARG A 148 -5.69 7.91 2.40
C ARG A 148 -4.43 7.64 3.21
N GLN A 149 -3.50 6.85 2.67
CA GLN A 149 -2.24 6.55 3.35
C GLN A 149 -1.38 7.81 3.56
N VAL A 150 -1.36 8.74 2.60
CA VAL A 150 -0.71 10.04 2.79
C VAL A 150 -1.37 10.80 3.94
N LEU A 151 -2.71 10.88 3.98
CA LEU A 151 -3.44 11.56 5.06
C LEU A 151 -3.15 10.96 6.44
N GLU A 152 -3.07 9.63 6.55
CA GLU A 152 -2.70 8.93 7.79
C GLU A 152 -1.26 9.20 8.22
N ASN A 153 -0.35 9.36 7.26
CA ASN A 153 1.03 9.70 7.57
C ASN A 153 1.16 11.15 8.04
N VAL A 154 0.46 12.08 7.37
CA VAL A 154 0.42 13.49 7.78
C VAL A 154 -0.21 13.62 9.17
N SER A 155 -1.33 12.95 9.44
CA SER A 155 -1.98 13.01 10.76
C SER A 155 -1.08 12.47 11.87
N SER A 156 -0.33 11.40 11.57
CA SER A 156 0.65 10.84 12.48
C SER A 156 1.84 11.77 12.71
N PHE A 157 2.32 12.46 11.67
CA PHE A 157 3.42 13.42 11.77
C PHE A 157 3.04 14.64 12.63
N LEU A 158 1.78 15.09 12.52
CA LEU A 158 1.22 16.16 13.35
C LEU A 158 0.90 15.72 14.79
N GLY A 159 1.11 14.45 15.13
CA GLY A 159 0.91 13.92 16.49
C GLY A 159 -0.54 13.66 16.89
N ASP A 160 -1.50 13.79 15.98
CA ASP A 160 -2.93 13.66 16.26
C ASP A 160 -3.50 12.29 15.84
N GLY A 161 -2.96 11.71 14.77
CA GLY A 161 -3.36 10.39 14.25
C GLY A 161 -4.74 10.37 13.57
N ARG A 162 -5.57 11.42 13.68
CA ARG A 162 -6.89 11.49 13.01
C ARG A 162 -6.80 12.17 11.65
N ILE A 163 -7.30 11.48 10.60
CA ILE A 163 -7.40 12.04 9.24
C ILE A 163 -8.28 13.30 9.21
N SER A 164 -9.39 13.32 9.95
CA SER A 164 -10.32 14.46 9.97
C SER A 164 -9.65 15.76 10.43
N LYS A 165 -8.62 15.69 11.28
CA LYS A 165 -7.86 16.87 11.71
C LYS A 165 -6.98 17.44 10.58
N VAL A 166 -6.39 16.57 9.77
CA VAL A 166 -5.64 16.97 8.57
C VAL A 166 -6.58 17.61 7.56
N LEU A 167 -7.75 17.00 7.33
CA LEU A 167 -8.76 17.56 6.42
C LEU A 167 -9.24 18.94 6.87
N LYS A 168 -9.44 19.15 8.18
CA LYS A 168 -9.76 20.48 8.72
C LYS A 168 -8.64 21.49 8.52
N SER A 169 -7.38 21.11 8.76
CA SER A 169 -6.25 22.04 8.59
C SER A 169 -6.06 22.48 7.14
N ILE A 170 -6.40 21.63 6.17
CA ILE A 170 -6.35 21.97 4.75
C ILE A 170 -7.65 22.61 4.22
N GLY A 171 -8.61 22.95 5.10
CA GLY A 171 -9.76 23.78 4.76
C GLY A 171 -11.06 23.03 4.41
N PHE A 172 -11.26 21.80 4.89
CA PHE A 172 -12.55 21.11 4.79
C PHE A 172 -13.39 21.29 6.06
N GLU A 173 -14.60 21.84 5.90
CA GLU A 173 -15.56 22.01 7.00
C GLU A 173 -16.26 20.69 7.37
N ASN A 174 -16.52 19.83 6.38
CA ASN A 174 -17.16 18.51 6.51
C ASN A 174 -16.15 17.35 6.64
N ALA A 175 -15.02 17.58 7.32
CA ALA A 175 -13.90 16.65 7.41
C ALA A 175 -14.26 15.24 7.94
N GLU A 176 -15.19 15.12 8.88
CA GLU A 176 -15.67 13.83 9.40
C GLU A 176 -16.38 13.00 8.32
N GLU A 177 -17.20 13.65 7.51
CA GLU A 177 -17.91 13.01 6.40
C GLU A 177 -16.92 12.56 5.31
N ILE A 178 -16.01 13.44 4.92
CA ILE A 178 -14.96 13.12 3.94
C ILE A 178 -14.09 11.98 4.44
N THR A 179 -13.73 11.96 5.72
CA THR A 179 -12.98 10.83 6.32
C THR A 179 -13.74 9.52 6.13
N ARG A 180 -15.05 9.51 6.36
CA ARG A 180 -15.90 8.33 6.18
C ARG A 180 -15.98 7.91 4.70
N ILE A 181 -16.09 8.88 3.78
CA ILE A 181 -16.09 8.63 2.33
C ILE A 181 -14.77 7.99 1.91
N VAL A 182 -13.64 8.62 2.23
CA VAL A 182 -12.28 8.11 1.92
C VAL A 182 -12.10 6.71 2.51
N HIS A 183 -12.51 6.48 3.75
CA HIS A 183 -12.46 5.14 4.35
C HIS A 183 -13.30 4.13 3.56
N THR A 184 -14.55 4.48 3.25
CA THR A 184 -15.48 3.59 2.53
C THR A 184 -14.98 3.25 1.13
N LEU A 185 -14.52 4.25 0.37
CA LEU A 185 -14.03 4.06 -0.99
C LEU A 185 -12.77 3.18 -1.01
N THR A 186 -11.87 3.35 -0.03
CA THR A 186 -10.68 2.49 0.07
C THR A 186 -11.04 1.05 0.44
N HIS A 187 -12.03 0.83 1.31
CA HIS A 187 -12.47 -0.53 1.62
C HIS A 187 -13.24 -1.19 0.47
N LYS A 188 -14.13 -0.48 -0.23
CA LYS A 188 -14.87 -1.05 -1.38
C LYS A 188 -13.94 -1.47 -2.52
N ASN A 189 -12.95 -0.64 -2.84
CA ASN A 189 -12.02 -0.85 -3.96
C ASN A 189 -10.96 -1.93 -3.69
N VAL A 190 -10.71 -2.28 -2.42
CA VAL A 190 -9.78 -3.37 -2.06
C VAL A 190 -10.45 -4.74 -2.23
N TYR A 191 -11.78 -4.84 -2.05
CA TYR A 191 -12.49 -6.12 -2.11
C TYR A 191 -13.15 -6.43 -3.46
N TYR A 192 -13.36 -5.43 -4.31
CA TYR A 192 -13.97 -5.62 -5.62
C TYR A 192 -13.04 -5.08 -6.71
N TYR A 193 -12.73 -5.91 -7.70
CA TYR A 193 -12.20 -5.53 -9.01
C TYR A 193 -13.25 -4.62 -9.70
N GLU A 194 -13.38 -3.39 -9.22
CA GLU A 194 -14.22 -2.37 -9.85
C GLU A 194 -13.56 -1.88 -11.15
N PRO A 195 -14.35 -1.34 -12.10
CA PRO A 195 -13.81 -0.78 -13.33
C PRO A 195 -12.68 0.22 -13.03
N ASN A 196 -11.67 0.22 -13.90
CA ASN A 196 -10.44 1.01 -13.74
C ASN A 196 -10.67 2.53 -13.75
N ILE A 197 -11.91 3.03 -13.65
CA ILE A 197 -12.26 4.43 -13.81
C ILE A 197 -13.09 4.85 -12.61
N LEU A 198 -12.66 5.93 -11.94
CA LEU A 198 -13.42 6.53 -10.84
C LEU A 198 -14.66 7.25 -11.36
N VAL A 199 -15.76 7.17 -10.60
CA VAL A 199 -16.92 8.03 -10.85
C VAL A 199 -16.55 9.51 -10.67
N PRO A 200 -17.17 10.44 -11.41
CA PRO A 200 -16.78 11.85 -11.41
C PRO A 200 -16.68 12.49 -10.02
N ASP A 201 -17.63 12.19 -9.13
CA ASP A 201 -17.64 12.75 -7.77
C ASP A 201 -16.43 12.30 -6.94
N ASN A 202 -16.01 11.04 -7.10
CA ASN A 202 -14.84 10.50 -6.39
C ASN A 202 -13.53 11.07 -6.94
N LEU A 203 -13.48 11.31 -8.25
CA LEU A 203 -12.35 11.97 -8.91
C LEU A 203 -12.22 13.42 -8.43
N ALA A 204 -13.31 14.18 -8.43
CA ALA A 204 -13.33 15.56 -7.95
C ALA A 204 -12.88 15.66 -6.49
N LEU A 205 -13.36 14.76 -5.62
CA LEU A 205 -12.95 14.71 -4.23
C LEU A 205 -11.46 14.36 -4.08
N PHE A 206 -10.96 13.40 -4.87
CA PHE A 206 -9.54 13.06 -4.90
C PHE A 206 -8.68 14.28 -5.27
N ASP A 207 -9.06 14.98 -6.33
CA ASP A 207 -8.32 16.13 -6.85
C ASP A 207 -8.30 17.28 -5.83
N GLU A 208 -9.45 17.60 -5.25
CA GLU A 208 -9.57 18.67 -4.27
C GLU A 208 -8.73 18.40 -3.01
N ILE A 209 -8.77 17.16 -2.49
CA ILE A 209 -7.96 16.78 -1.32
C ILE A 209 -6.47 16.88 -1.67
N LEU A 210 -6.04 16.34 -2.81
CA LEU A 210 -4.64 16.32 -3.19
C LEU A 210 -4.10 17.74 -3.43
N GLU A 211 -4.89 18.62 -4.07
CA GLU A 211 -4.53 20.02 -4.29
C GLU A 211 -4.38 20.76 -2.96
N LYS A 212 -5.41 20.73 -2.10
CA LYS A 212 -5.38 21.40 -0.79
C LYS A 212 -4.24 20.91 0.09
N LEU A 213 -3.96 19.60 0.07
CA LEU A 213 -2.87 18.99 0.82
C LEU A 213 -1.50 19.48 0.33
N ASN A 214 -1.31 19.56 -0.99
CA ASN A 214 -0.06 20.06 -1.57
C ASN A 214 0.15 21.56 -1.35
N THR A 215 -0.91 22.36 -1.47
CA THR A 215 -0.85 23.81 -1.26
C THR A 215 -0.60 24.16 0.20
N HIS A 216 -1.20 23.43 1.14
CA HIS A 216 -1.07 23.73 2.56
C HIS A 216 0.29 23.34 3.16
N TYR A 217 0.82 22.16 2.81
CA TYR A 217 2.06 21.64 3.40
C TYR A 217 3.30 21.82 2.50
N GLU A 218 3.12 22.30 1.26
CA GLU A 218 4.21 22.63 0.33
C GLU A 218 5.27 21.53 0.18
N PHE A 219 4.84 20.27 0.02
CA PHE A 219 5.76 19.14 -0.07
C PHE A 219 6.80 19.32 -1.19
N VAL A 220 8.09 19.22 -0.84
CA VAL A 220 9.19 19.23 -1.82
C VAL A 220 9.25 17.88 -2.55
N ILE A 221 8.46 17.77 -3.62
CA ILE A 221 8.36 16.55 -4.42
C ILE A 221 9.30 16.66 -5.62
N ARG A 222 10.44 15.98 -5.55
CA ARG A 222 11.40 15.93 -6.67
C ARG A 222 10.97 14.88 -7.69
N VAL A 223 10.28 15.28 -8.75
CA VAL A 223 9.95 14.37 -9.86
C VAL A 223 11.27 13.90 -10.48
N SER A 224 11.48 12.58 -10.58
CA SER A 224 12.63 12.04 -11.32
C SER A 224 12.51 12.46 -12.77
N LYS A 225 13.47 13.24 -13.28
CA LYS A 225 13.59 13.46 -14.72
C LYS A 225 13.79 12.08 -15.38
N SER A 226 12.90 11.76 -16.31
CA SER A 226 12.98 10.60 -17.21
C SER A 226 14.32 10.56 -17.93
#